data_AF-Q68SM1-F1
#
_entry.id   AF-Q68SM1-F1
#
_cell.length_a   1.000
_cell.length_b   1.000
_cell.length_c   1.000
_cell.angle_alpha   90.00
_cell.angle_beta   90.00
_cell.angle_gamma   90.00
#
_symmetry.space_group_name_H-M   'P 1'
#
loop_
_entity.id
_entity.type
_entity.pdbx_description
1 polymer ?
#
loop_
_entity_poly.entity_id
_entity_poly.type
_entity_poly.pdbx_seq_one_letter_code
_entity_poly.pdbx_strand_id
1 'polypeptide(L)'
;MLGSQSPPPEMMGKPIHEEVAQVWEQTLQKGLDTEEIKDLLQKYPPIANCKLVQAPKLNAEVKRAITQQHSERDERLAHVQAQLGAAMGAVGTALTFCLQEEGGTTSQLIELLGDAGKLLASVHFAESQSRRILASAGINKTFKSTLTGTPVDGWLFGDNLSERMKTTRALEKTSEELKIPKAKINTGKTQYNLNSKSLPRQYSQSRGRHNQSRSKRQPKTGREDQTRRNPYYRPRTSRTEPPRRKH
;
A
#
# COMPACT_ATOMS: atom_id res chain seq x y z
N MET A 1 -0.68 -8.19 -23.82
CA MET A 1 -0.83 -6.76 -24.16
C MET A 1 -0.04 -5.95 -23.15
N LEU A 2 1.17 -5.50 -23.50
CA LEU A 2 1.96 -4.56 -22.68
C LEU A 2 2.00 -3.24 -23.44
N GLY A 3 1.08 -2.35 -23.11
CA GLY A 3 1.02 -1.01 -23.68
C GLY A 3 1.84 -0.06 -22.84
N SER A 4 3.13 0.08 -23.17
CA SER A 4 3.99 1.15 -22.62
C SER A 4 3.57 2.49 -23.21
N GLN A 5 2.43 3.03 -22.76
CA GLN A 5 2.01 4.37 -23.13
C GLN A 5 2.85 5.39 -22.35
N SER A 6 3.89 5.90 -23.00
CA SER A 6 4.42 7.22 -22.65
C SER A 6 3.27 8.23 -22.65
N PRO A 7 3.29 9.26 -21.78
CA PRO A 7 2.29 10.33 -21.84
C PRO A 7 2.30 10.97 -23.24
N PRO A 8 1.15 11.46 -23.74
CA PRO A 8 1.11 12.17 -25.02
C PRO A 8 2.07 13.37 -24.99
N PRO A 9 2.73 13.74 -26.10
CA PRO A 9 3.75 14.79 -26.12
C PRO A 9 3.27 16.14 -25.55
N GLU A 10 1.97 16.42 -25.70
CA GLU A 10 1.27 17.61 -25.17
C GLU A 10 1.28 17.71 -23.63
N MET A 11 1.60 16.63 -22.91
CA MET A 11 1.74 16.60 -21.46
C MET A 11 3.21 16.60 -20.98
N MET A 12 4.18 16.68 -21.88
CA MET A 12 5.60 16.70 -21.50
C MET A 12 6.08 18.11 -21.15
N GLY A 13 6.92 18.22 -20.11
CA GLY A 13 7.57 19.46 -19.75
C GLY A 13 8.62 19.91 -20.78
N LYS A 14 9.03 21.18 -20.71
CA LYS A 14 10.18 21.68 -21.49
C LYS A 14 11.47 20.97 -21.04
N PRO A 15 12.46 20.77 -21.93
CA PRO A 15 13.78 20.28 -21.53
C PRO A 15 14.43 21.16 -20.46
N ILE A 16 15.10 20.52 -19.51
CA ILE A 16 16.02 21.16 -18.55
C ILE A 16 17.46 21.12 -19.09
N HIS A 17 18.43 21.66 -18.35
CA HIS A 17 19.85 21.60 -18.72
C HIS A 17 20.33 20.15 -18.86
N GLU A 18 21.08 19.85 -19.94
CA GLU A 18 21.42 18.48 -20.34
C GLU A 18 22.19 17.72 -19.25
N GLU A 19 23.18 18.35 -18.62
CA GLU A 19 23.94 17.77 -17.51
C GLU A 19 23.05 17.42 -16.30
N VAL A 20 22.04 18.25 -16.00
CA VAL A 20 21.12 18.01 -14.88
C VAL A 20 20.19 16.83 -15.21
N ALA A 21 19.68 16.77 -16.45
CA ALA A 21 18.90 15.62 -16.93
C ALA A 21 19.73 14.33 -16.89
N GLN A 22 20.98 14.37 -17.35
CA GLN A 22 21.89 13.22 -17.39
C GLN A 22 22.23 12.70 -15.99
N VAL A 23 22.52 13.59 -15.03
CA VAL A 23 22.75 13.20 -13.63
C VAL A 23 21.49 12.59 -13.02
N TRP A 24 20.33 13.24 -13.17
CA TRP A 24 19.07 12.72 -12.63
C TRP A 24 18.67 11.38 -13.25
N GLU A 25 18.84 11.19 -14.57
CA GLU A 25 18.57 9.91 -15.22
C GLU A 25 19.49 8.80 -14.68
N GLN A 26 20.78 9.06 -14.52
CA GLN A 26 21.70 8.07 -13.94
C GLN A 26 21.33 7.72 -12.49
N THR A 27 21.00 8.70 -11.66
CA THR A 27 20.52 8.48 -10.29
C THR A 27 19.21 7.70 -10.25
N LEU A 28 18.26 7.97 -11.16
CA LEU A 28 16.98 7.26 -11.24
C LEU A 28 17.14 5.81 -11.75
N GLN A 29 18.13 5.55 -12.62
CA GLN A 29 18.42 4.20 -13.14
C GLN A 29 19.19 3.32 -12.15
N LYS A 30 20.11 3.90 -11.36
CA LYS A 30 21.07 3.16 -10.52
C LYS A 30 20.84 3.29 -9.01
N GLY A 31 20.12 4.33 -8.58
CA GLY A 31 20.13 4.82 -7.21
C GLY A 31 21.37 5.68 -6.91
N LEU A 32 21.46 6.14 -5.66
CA LEU A 32 22.69 6.61 -5.03
C LEU A 32 23.25 5.48 -4.15
N ASP A 33 24.55 5.49 -3.87
CA ASP A 33 25.13 4.54 -2.91
C ASP A 33 24.89 4.93 -1.45
N THR A 34 25.17 3.99 -0.53
CA THR A 34 24.87 4.16 0.90
C THR A 34 25.72 5.24 1.57
N GLU A 35 26.94 5.48 1.10
CA GLU A 35 27.83 6.52 1.61
C GLU A 35 27.46 7.89 1.01
N GLU A 36 27.13 7.98 -0.28
CA GLU A 36 26.57 9.19 -0.91
C GLU A 36 25.29 9.67 -0.17
N ILE A 37 24.37 8.75 0.13
CA ILE A 37 23.15 9.03 0.89
C ILE A 37 23.49 9.55 2.30
N LYS A 38 24.42 8.90 2.98
CA LYS A 38 24.86 9.23 4.34
C LYS A 38 25.57 10.59 4.41
N ASP A 39 26.32 10.96 3.38
CA ASP A 39 26.97 12.27 3.29
C ASP A 39 25.95 13.37 2.97
N LEU A 40 24.94 13.09 2.13
CA LEU A 40 23.81 14.01 1.91
C LEU A 40 22.97 14.22 3.19
N LEU A 41 22.72 13.16 3.96
CA LEU A 41 22.03 13.23 5.26
C LEU A 41 22.83 14.02 6.32
N GLN A 42 24.17 13.97 6.28
CA GLN A 42 25.04 14.79 7.14
C GLN A 42 25.11 16.25 6.67
N LYS A 43 25.17 16.47 5.35
CA LYS A 43 25.25 17.81 4.72
C LYS A 43 23.97 18.63 4.91
N TYR A 44 22.81 17.97 4.96
CA TYR A 44 21.51 18.61 5.18
C TYR A 44 20.84 18.07 6.45
N PRO A 45 21.35 18.45 7.64
CA PRO A 45 20.84 17.98 8.93
C PRO A 45 19.43 18.53 9.22
N PRO A 46 18.71 17.97 10.22
CA PRO A 46 17.35 18.38 10.54
C PRO A 46 17.16 19.89 10.81
N ILE A 47 16.20 20.48 10.11
CA ILE A 47 15.87 21.91 10.18
C ILE A 47 15.39 22.29 11.60
N ALA A 48 16.15 23.13 12.30
CA ALA A 48 15.93 23.44 13.72
C ALA A 48 14.55 24.08 14.04
N ASN A 49 14.05 24.95 13.16
CA ASN A 49 12.72 25.57 13.27
C ASN A 49 11.58 24.76 12.60
N CYS A 50 11.88 23.65 11.90
CA CYS A 50 10.89 22.80 11.24
C CYS A 50 11.06 21.33 11.66
N LYS A 51 10.89 21.06 12.96
CA LYS A 51 11.20 19.74 13.57
C LYS A 51 10.42 18.55 12.97
N LEU A 52 9.24 18.80 12.39
CA LEU A 52 8.42 17.79 11.70
C LEU A 52 9.02 17.31 10.36
N VAL A 53 10.14 17.88 9.90
CA VAL A 53 10.94 17.39 8.78
C VAL A 53 11.77 16.14 9.11
N GLN A 54 11.84 15.77 10.40
CA GLN A 54 12.48 14.54 10.84
C GLN A 54 11.54 13.35 10.63
N ALA A 55 12.09 12.23 10.14
CA ALA A 55 11.33 10.98 10.06
C ALA A 55 10.85 10.55 11.46
N PRO A 56 9.52 10.42 11.70
CA PRO A 56 8.98 10.14 13.01
C PRO A 56 9.33 8.73 13.46
N LYS A 57 9.67 8.59 14.75
CA LYS A 57 10.14 7.33 15.36
C LYS A 57 8.97 6.37 15.57
N LEU A 58 9.19 5.08 15.36
CA LEU A 58 8.19 4.06 15.68
C LEU A 58 8.02 3.96 17.19
N ASN A 59 6.79 4.15 17.69
CA ASN A 59 6.45 4.00 19.11
C ASN A 59 6.85 2.62 19.64
N ALA A 60 7.44 2.56 20.83
CA ALA A 60 8.00 1.33 21.40
C ALA A 60 6.95 0.23 21.62
N GLU A 61 5.72 0.61 21.94
CA GLU A 61 4.56 -0.26 22.09
C GLU A 61 4.22 -0.95 20.76
N VAL A 62 4.28 -0.23 19.65
CA VAL A 62 4.06 -0.76 18.31
C VAL A 62 5.25 -1.62 17.87
N LYS A 63 6.50 -1.16 18.08
CA LYS A 63 7.71 -1.94 17.75
C LYS A 63 7.76 -3.29 18.48
N ARG A 64 7.18 -3.40 19.69
CA ARG A 64 7.02 -4.67 20.43
C ARG A 64 5.81 -5.51 20.01
N ALA A 65 4.83 -4.94 19.31
CA ALA A 65 3.60 -5.62 18.89
C ALA A 65 3.65 -6.18 17.45
N ILE A 66 4.60 -5.74 16.64
CA ILE A 66 4.81 -6.20 15.26
C ILE A 66 5.96 -7.22 15.18
N THR A 67 6.03 -7.99 14.09
CA THR A 67 7.16 -8.91 13.86
C THR A 67 8.41 -8.16 13.42
N GLN A 68 9.59 -8.76 13.62
CA GLN A 68 10.89 -8.22 13.20
C GLN A 68 10.90 -7.76 11.74
N GLN A 69 10.40 -8.59 10.81
CA GLN A 69 10.24 -8.26 9.38
C GLN A 69 9.41 -6.99 9.13
N HIS A 70 8.38 -6.73 9.95
CA HIS A 70 7.59 -5.50 9.86
C HIS A 70 8.33 -4.30 10.47
N SER A 71 9.13 -4.47 11.52
CA SER A 71 9.98 -3.42 12.08
C SER A 71 11.08 -2.99 11.10
N GLU A 72 11.82 -3.93 10.52
CA GLU A 72 12.86 -3.66 9.52
C GLU A 72 12.30 -2.96 8.27
N ARG A 73 11.04 -3.25 7.94
CA ARG A 73 10.34 -2.58 6.84
C ARG A 73 9.96 -1.14 7.19
N ASP A 74 9.47 -0.88 8.41
CA ASP A 74 9.26 0.51 8.87
C ASP A 74 10.58 1.29 8.95
N GLU A 75 11.67 0.63 9.34
CA GLU A 75 13.02 1.22 9.43
C GLU A 75 13.56 1.63 8.05
N ARG A 76 13.36 0.80 7.01
CA ARG A 76 13.66 1.19 5.61
C ARG A 76 12.80 2.36 5.12
N LEU A 77 11.51 2.40 5.48
CA LEU A 77 10.62 3.51 5.13
C LEU A 77 10.99 4.80 5.89
N ALA A 78 11.39 4.70 7.16
CA ALA A 78 11.91 5.81 7.95
C ALA A 78 13.21 6.39 7.36
N HIS A 79 14.07 5.54 6.78
CA HIS A 79 15.28 5.97 6.08
C HIS A 79 14.97 6.74 4.78
N VAL A 80 14.04 6.25 3.95
CA VAL A 80 13.53 6.99 2.77
C VAL A 80 12.91 8.33 3.21
N GLN A 81 12.16 8.32 4.30
CA GLN A 81 11.56 9.52 4.86
C GLN A 81 12.60 10.51 5.39
N ALA A 82 13.73 10.05 5.92
CA ALA A 82 14.85 10.91 6.32
C ALA A 82 15.54 11.58 5.12
N GLN A 83 15.64 10.89 3.98
CA GLN A 83 16.14 11.47 2.72
C GLN A 83 15.23 12.58 2.19
N LEU A 84 13.90 12.40 2.26
CA LEU A 84 12.95 13.48 1.96
C LEU A 84 13.17 14.68 2.89
N GLY A 85 13.44 14.43 4.18
CA GLY A 85 13.75 15.48 5.14
C GLY A 85 15.03 16.26 4.84
N ALA A 86 16.09 15.56 4.42
CA ALA A 86 17.34 16.18 3.98
C ALA A 86 17.18 16.96 2.65
N ALA A 87 16.38 16.46 1.71
CA ALA A 87 16.03 17.18 0.48
C ALA A 87 15.25 18.47 0.78
N MET A 88 14.32 18.43 1.75
CA MET A 88 13.66 19.64 2.26
C MET A 88 14.64 20.59 2.97
N GLY A 89 15.66 20.07 3.63
CA GLY A 89 16.79 20.84 4.18
C GLY A 89 17.52 21.61 3.09
N ALA A 90 17.94 20.94 2.02
CA ALA A 90 18.62 21.56 0.87
C ALA A 90 17.77 22.65 0.20
N VAL A 91 16.49 22.37 -0.08
CA VAL A 91 15.56 23.34 -0.67
C VAL A 91 15.29 24.52 0.27
N GLY A 92 15.14 24.27 1.57
CA GLY A 92 14.97 25.31 2.59
C GLY A 92 16.19 26.21 2.74
N THR A 93 17.41 25.66 2.63
CA THR A 93 18.66 26.43 2.60
C THR A 93 18.75 27.30 1.35
N ALA A 94 18.45 26.74 0.17
CA ALA A 94 18.43 27.50 -1.09
C ALA A 94 17.41 28.66 -1.04
N LEU A 95 16.19 28.40 -0.55
CA LEU A 95 15.17 29.44 -0.32
C LEU A 95 15.64 30.52 0.66
N THR A 96 16.35 30.13 1.72
CA THR A 96 16.88 31.08 2.71
C THR A 96 17.89 32.03 2.08
N PHE A 97 18.80 31.54 1.22
CA PHE A 97 19.70 32.40 0.45
C PHE A 97 18.94 33.32 -0.52
N CYS A 98 17.94 32.80 -1.25
CA CYS A 98 17.11 33.61 -2.16
C CYS A 98 16.30 34.71 -1.44
N LEU A 99 15.98 34.51 -0.16
CA LEU A 99 15.27 35.49 0.67
C LEU A 99 16.22 36.47 1.41
N GLN A 100 17.53 36.30 1.26
CA GLN A 100 18.58 37.11 1.88
C GLN A 100 19.42 37.89 0.85
N GLU A 101 19.20 37.70 -0.46
CA GLU A 101 19.99 38.34 -1.52
C GLU A 101 19.60 39.81 -1.73
N GLU A 102 20.36 40.74 -1.14
CA GLU A 102 20.27 42.17 -1.38
C GLU A 102 20.65 42.51 -2.84
N GLY A 103 19.63 42.58 -3.69
CA GLY A 103 19.76 42.70 -5.14
C GLY A 103 18.55 42.14 -5.88
N GLY A 104 17.85 41.19 -5.25
CA GLY A 104 16.56 40.66 -5.69
C GLY A 104 16.67 39.41 -6.55
N THR A 105 16.76 38.25 -5.91
CA THR A 105 16.56 36.96 -6.57
C THR A 105 15.21 36.94 -7.31
N THR A 106 15.18 36.35 -8.51
CA THR A 106 13.96 36.28 -9.33
C THR A 106 12.82 35.61 -8.55
N SER A 107 11.66 36.27 -8.46
CA SER A 107 10.46 35.73 -7.79
C SER A 107 10.10 34.30 -8.26
N GLN A 108 10.33 34.02 -9.54
CA GLN A 108 10.13 32.70 -10.17
C GLN A 108 11.00 31.59 -9.54
N LEU A 109 12.23 31.88 -9.09
CA LEU A 109 13.08 30.89 -8.44
C LEU A 109 12.58 30.57 -7.02
N ILE A 110 12.12 31.60 -6.30
CA ILE A 110 11.49 31.46 -4.97
C ILE A 110 10.17 30.66 -5.09
N GLU A 111 9.38 30.91 -6.14
CA GLU A 111 8.17 30.16 -6.47
C GLU A 111 8.47 28.68 -6.76
N LEU A 112 9.40 28.39 -7.69
CA LEU A 112 9.80 27.03 -8.07
C LEU A 112 10.36 26.22 -6.88
N LEU A 113 11.27 26.80 -6.09
CA LEU A 113 11.83 26.15 -4.90
C LEU A 113 10.77 26.01 -3.80
N GLY A 114 9.89 27.01 -3.65
CA GLY A 114 8.78 26.97 -2.70
C GLY A 114 7.80 25.84 -3.00
N ASP A 115 7.44 25.64 -4.26
CA ASP A 115 6.55 24.55 -4.70
C ASP A 115 7.23 23.18 -4.63
N ALA A 116 8.52 23.08 -4.98
CA ALA A 116 9.29 21.87 -4.72
C ALA A 116 9.30 21.50 -3.22
N GLY A 117 9.47 22.49 -2.34
CA GLY A 117 9.39 22.31 -0.89
C GLY A 117 8.01 21.85 -0.40
N LYS A 118 6.92 22.42 -0.93
CA LYS A 118 5.54 22.00 -0.64
C LYS A 118 5.27 20.56 -1.10
N LEU A 119 5.76 20.18 -2.28
CA LEU A 119 5.61 18.82 -2.82
C LEU A 119 6.37 17.80 -1.98
N LEU A 120 7.63 18.08 -1.62
CA LEU A 120 8.41 17.22 -0.72
C LEU A 120 7.74 17.07 0.66
N ALA A 121 7.20 18.16 1.23
CA ALA A 121 6.45 18.11 2.49
C ALA A 121 5.19 17.23 2.39
N SER A 122 4.47 17.32 1.26
CA SER A 122 3.30 16.48 0.96
C SER A 122 3.66 14.99 0.88
N VAL A 123 4.76 14.64 0.20
CA VAL A 123 5.25 13.24 0.13
C VAL A 123 5.73 12.75 1.50
N HIS A 124 6.43 13.59 2.29
CA HIS A 124 6.85 13.25 3.66
C HIS A 124 5.65 13.00 4.60
N PHE A 125 4.56 13.77 4.46
CA PHE A 125 3.31 13.52 5.16
C PHE A 125 2.64 12.22 4.67
N ALA A 126 2.57 11.99 3.36
CA ALA A 126 1.99 10.78 2.79
C ALA A 126 2.73 9.52 3.25
N GLU A 127 4.06 9.54 3.30
CA GLU A 127 4.88 8.43 3.80
C GLU A 127 4.62 8.17 5.29
N SER A 128 4.39 9.22 6.09
CA SER A 128 3.95 9.05 7.48
C SER A 128 2.62 8.30 7.58
N GLN A 129 1.67 8.53 6.66
CA GLN A 129 0.40 7.78 6.62
C GLN A 129 0.59 6.34 6.10
N SER A 130 1.44 6.14 5.09
CA SER A 130 1.86 4.81 4.62
C SER A 130 2.41 3.97 5.77
N ARG A 131 3.43 4.49 6.49
CA ARG A 131 4.02 3.84 7.67
C ARG A 131 2.99 3.54 8.75
N ARG A 132 2.07 4.47 9.07
CA ARG A 132 0.96 4.25 10.01
C ARG A 132 0.07 3.07 9.61
N ILE A 133 -0.40 3.03 8.36
CA ILE A 133 -1.24 1.94 7.84
C ILE A 133 -0.48 0.62 7.90
N LEU A 134 0.78 0.63 7.49
CA LEU A 134 1.62 -0.55 7.32
C LEU A 134 2.11 -1.15 8.64
N ALA A 135 2.37 -0.34 9.68
CA ALA A 135 2.71 -0.81 11.02
C ALA A 135 1.46 -1.19 11.84
N SER A 136 0.32 -0.51 11.64
CA SER A 136 -0.94 -0.84 12.33
C SER A 136 -1.71 -2.00 11.68
N ALA A 137 -1.27 -2.54 10.55
CA ALA A 137 -1.94 -3.60 9.80
C ALA A 137 -2.32 -4.81 10.67
N GLY A 138 -1.38 -5.36 11.43
CA GLY A 138 -1.57 -6.52 12.31
C GLY A 138 -2.10 -6.23 13.72
N ILE A 139 -2.31 -4.97 14.11
CA ILE A 139 -2.72 -4.61 15.47
C ILE A 139 -4.22 -4.85 15.69
N ASN A 140 -4.62 -5.22 16.92
CA ASN A 140 -6.02 -5.41 17.29
C ASN A 140 -6.89 -4.18 16.95
N LYS A 141 -8.06 -4.43 16.35
CA LYS A 141 -9.03 -3.44 15.88
C LYS A 141 -9.41 -2.42 16.96
N THR A 142 -9.57 -2.85 18.22
CA THR A 142 -9.83 -2.00 19.40
C THR A 142 -8.90 -0.78 19.49
N PHE A 143 -7.62 -0.92 19.13
CA PHE A 143 -6.62 0.16 19.25
C PHE A 143 -6.36 0.90 17.93
N LYS A 144 -6.97 0.52 16.81
CA LYS A 144 -6.67 1.16 15.51
C LYS A 144 -7.13 2.62 15.49
N SER A 145 -8.30 2.92 16.03
CA SER A 145 -8.78 4.30 16.24
C SER A 145 -7.86 5.10 17.17
N THR A 146 -7.38 4.49 18.26
CA THR A 146 -6.44 5.10 19.22
C THR A 146 -5.09 5.45 18.58
N LEU A 147 -4.64 4.66 17.62
CA LEU A 147 -3.40 4.86 16.86
C LEU A 147 -3.56 5.93 15.76
N THR A 148 -4.67 5.93 15.03
CA THR A 148 -4.87 6.89 13.92
C THR A 148 -5.44 8.24 14.36
N GLY A 149 -6.07 8.32 15.54
CA GLY A 149 -6.77 9.51 16.04
C GLY A 149 -5.89 10.66 16.53
N THR A 150 -4.57 10.60 16.36
CA THR A 150 -3.64 11.68 16.74
C THR A 150 -2.76 12.13 15.57
N PRO A 151 -2.34 13.41 15.52
CA PRO A 151 -1.34 13.90 14.56
C PRO A 151 -0.01 13.11 14.62
N VAL A 152 0.85 13.33 13.63
CA VAL A 152 2.25 12.89 13.67
C VAL A 152 3.04 13.94 14.42
N ASP A 153 3.92 13.52 15.34
CA ASP A 153 4.89 14.39 16.00
C ASP A 153 6.31 13.79 15.85
N GLY A 154 7.16 13.82 16.88
CA GLY A 154 8.42 13.06 16.87
C GLY A 154 8.22 11.54 16.83
N TRP A 155 7.01 11.07 17.10
CA TRP A 155 6.58 9.68 17.03
C TRP A 155 5.51 9.45 15.96
N LEU A 156 5.57 8.28 15.33
CA LEU A 156 4.72 7.91 14.18
C LEU A 156 3.23 7.91 14.56
N PHE A 157 2.87 7.42 15.74
CA PHE A 157 1.50 7.41 16.28
C PHE A 157 1.27 8.46 17.37
N GLY A 158 2.11 9.50 17.40
CA GLY A 158 2.13 10.57 18.40
C GLY A 158 2.71 10.13 19.75
N ASP A 159 3.19 11.10 20.53
CA ASP A 159 3.70 10.88 21.89
C ASP A 159 2.58 10.39 22.85
N ASN A 160 2.93 9.91 24.05
CA ASN A 160 1.97 9.45 25.08
C ASN A 160 1.02 8.32 24.64
N LEU A 161 1.44 7.48 23.69
CA LEU A 161 0.64 6.36 23.17
C LEU A 161 0.23 5.37 24.28
N SER A 162 1.13 5.03 25.20
CA SER A 162 0.85 4.18 26.37
C SER A 162 -0.37 4.64 27.18
N GLU A 163 -0.49 5.93 27.48
CA GLU A 163 -1.64 6.46 28.23
C GLU A 163 -2.93 6.39 27.42
N ARG A 164 -2.89 6.73 26.11
CA ARG A 164 -4.04 6.52 25.22
C ARG A 164 -4.48 5.05 25.20
N MET A 165 -3.54 4.10 25.13
CA MET A 165 -3.84 2.67 25.13
C MET A 165 -4.41 2.17 26.47
N LYS A 166 -3.98 2.71 27.61
CA LYS A 166 -4.61 2.45 28.93
C LYS A 166 -6.06 2.95 28.95
N THR A 167 -6.29 4.19 28.53
CA THR A 167 -7.63 4.79 28.48
C THR A 167 -8.57 4.00 27.55
N THR A 168 -8.09 3.58 26.37
CA THR A 168 -8.87 2.69 25.48
C THR A 168 -9.18 1.33 26.13
N ARG A 169 -8.27 0.73 26.91
CA ARG A 169 -8.57 -0.52 27.64
C ARG A 169 -9.64 -0.34 28.71
N ALA A 170 -9.59 0.76 29.46
CA ALA A 170 -10.61 1.09 30.46
C ALA A 170 -11.98 1.32 29.79
N LEU A 171 -12.01 2.07 28.69
CA LEU A 171 -13.22 2.34 27.90
C LEU A 171 -13.80 1.07 27.26
N GLU A 172 -12.97 0.19 26.69
CA GLU A 172 -13.42 -1.08 26.12
C GLU A 172 -14.11 -1.93 27.22
N LYS A 173 -13.49 -2.07 28.40
CA LYS A 173 -14.05 -2.81 29.55
C LYS A 173 -15.37 -2.23 30.04
N THR A 174 -15.46 -0.91 30.27
CA THR A 174 -16.73 -0.28 30.69
C THR A 174 -17.79 -0.40 29.60
N SER A 175 -17.42 -0.36 28.32
CA SER A 175 -18.35 -0.62 27.22
C SER A 175 -18.86 -2.06 27.20
N GLU A 176 -18.07 -3.04 27.66
CA GLU A 176 -18.52 -4.44 27.80
C GLU A 176 -19.48 -4.63 28.97
N GLU A 177 -19.21 -3.97 30.10
CA GLU A 177 -20.10 -3.98 31.27
C GLU A 177 -21.45 -3.28 30.99
N LEU A 178 -21.48 -2.29 30.09
CA LEU A 178 -22.69 -1.61 29.63
C LEU A 178 -23.46 -2.33 28.51
N LYS A 179 -22.90 -3.37 27.87
CA LYS A 179 -23.58 -4.13 26.80
C LYS A 179 -24.59 -5.09 27.42
N ILE A 180 -25.88 -4.82 27.23
CA ILE A 180 -26.98 -5.73 27.60
C ILE A 180 -26.66 -7.15 27.07
N PRO A 181 -26.63 -8.20 27.93
CA PRO A 181 -26.27 -9.55 27.50
C PRO A 181 -27.18 -10.06 26.39
N LYS A 182 -26.61 -10.26 25.18
CA LYS A 182 -27.33 -10.91 24.08
C LYS A 182 -27.60 -12.36 24.45
N ALA A 183 -28.88 -12.71 24.56
CA ALA A 183 -29.30 -14.09 24.84
C ALA A 183 -28.67 -15.05 23.83
N LYS A 184 -27.93 -16.05 24.33
CA LYS A 184 -27.31 -17.09 23.49
C LYS A 184 -28.40 -18.00 22.94
N ILE A 185 -28.83 -17.75 21.70
CA ILE A 185 -29.71 -18.67 20.97
C ILE A 185 -28.89 -19.92 20.66
N ASN A 186 -29.00 -20.93 21.51
CA ASN A 186 -28.37 -22.24 21.35
C ASN A 186 -29.05 -22.99 20.20
N THR A 187 -28.63 -22.73 18.95
CA THR A 187 -28.95 -23.56 17.79
C THR A 187 -28.19 -24.88 17.85
N GLY A 188 -28.58 -25.73 18.80
CA GLY A 188 -28.00 -27.04 19.05
C GLY A 188 -28.09 -27.92 17.80
N LYS A 189 -26.95 -28.15 17.14
CA LYS A 189 -26.86 -29.09 16.03
C LYS A 189 -26.98 -30.51 16.59
N THR A 190 -28.13 -31.15 16.39
CA THR A 190 -28.32 -32.58 16.66
C THR A 190 -27.38 -33.41 15.79
N GLN A 191 -26.30 -33.92 16.39
CA GLN A 191 -25.43 -34.90 15.74
C GLN A 191 -26.17 -36.25 15.68
N TYR A 192 -26.70 -36.58 14.51
CA TYR A 192 -27.22 -37.92 14.23
C TYR A 192 -26.07 -38.92 14.24
N ASN A 193 -25.99 -39.71 15.32
CA ASN A 193 -24.94 -40.69 15.54
C ASN A 193 -25.27 -41.99 14.79
N LEU A 194 -24.87 -42.08 13.51
CA LEU A 194 -25.15 -43.20 12.62
C LEU A 194 -24.28 -44.42 12.96
N ASN A 195 -24.72 -45.22 13.93
CA ASN A 195 -24.08 -46.47 14.32
C ASN A 195 -24.24 -47.55 13.23
N SER A 196 -23.14 -47.95 12.60
CA SER A 196 -23.11 -48.88 11.46
C SER A 196 -22.99 -50.35 11.91
N LYS A 197 -24.13 -51.05 12.08
CA LYS A 197 -24.18 -52.53 12.19
C LYS A 197 -25.60 -53.12 12.04
N SER A 198 -25.95 -53.59 10.84
CA SER A 198 -26.93 -54.67 10.60
C SER A 198 -26.72 -55.28 9.20
N LEU A 199 -27.22 -56.50 8.99
CA LEU A 199 -26.80 -57.42 7.92
C LEU A 199 -27.77 -57.43 6.69
N PRO A 200 -27.34 -57.97 5.53
CA PRO A 200 -27.95 -57.65 4.23
C PRO A 200 -29.16 -58.53 3.87
N ARG A 201 -29.89 -58.11 2.82
CA ARG A 201 -30.90 -58.95 2.15
C ARG A 201 -30.82 -58.81 0.62
N GLN A 202 -30.61 -59.92 -0.07
CA GLN A 202 -30.69 -60.05 -1.53
C GLN A 202 -32.13 -60.35 -1.99
N TYR A 203 -32.33 -60.55 -3.31
CA TYR A 203 -33.58 -60.69 -4.09
C TYR A 203 -34.17 -59.37 -4.63
N SER A 204 -34.70 -59.29 -5.86
CA SER A 204 -34.53 -60.14 -7.06
C SER A 204 -35.06 -59.44 -8.33
N GLN A 205 -34.56 -59.84 -9.50
CA GLN A 205 -35.17 -59.77 -10.84
C GLN A 205 -36.04 -58.56 -11.28
N SER A 206 -35.45 -57.76 -12.19
CA SER A 206 -35.83 -57.67 -13.63
C SER A 206 -37.17 -57.07 -14.12
N ARG A 207 -37.08 -56.43 -15.31
CA ARG A 207 -38.12 -55.95 -16.25
C ARG A 207 -38.99 -54.74 -15.85
N GLY A 208 -39.28 -53.90 -16.85
CA GLY A 208 -40.40 -52.95 -16.81
C GLY A 208 -40.12 -51.56 -17.39
N ARG A 209 -40.34 -51.35 -18.70
CA ARG A 209 -40.58 -50.00 -19.23
C ARG A 209 -42.01 -49.58 -18.91
N HIS A 210 -42.23 -48.34 -18.50
CA HIS A 210 -43.13 -47.48 -19.28
C HIS A 210 -42.79 -46.00 -19.16
N ASN A 211 -43.19 -45.26 -20.19
CA ASN A 211 -42.93 -43.84 -20.38
C ASN A 211 -44.27 -43.10 -20.43
N GLN A 212 -44.40 -41.96 -19.73
CA GLN A 212 -45.44 -40.98 -20.04
C GLN A 212 -45.05 -39.59 -19.50
N SER A 213 -45.40 -38.55 -20.25
CA SER A 213 -44.92 -37.17 -20.03
C SER A 213 -45.97 -36.15 -20.47
N ARG A 214 -46.27 -35.19 -19.58
CA ARG A 214 -46.96 -33.87 -19.78
C ARG A 214 -47.31 -33.28 -18.39
N SER A 215 -47.30 -31.96 -18.14
CA SER A 215 -46.80 -30.80 -18.91
C SER A 215 -46.75 -29.49 -18.10
N LYS A 216 -46.03 -28.48 -18.64
CA LYS A 216 -46.19 -27.01 -18.50
C LYS A 216 -45.69 -26.21 -17.26
N ARG A 217 -44.83 -25.22 -17.59
CA ARG A 217 -44.67 -23.81 -17.08
C ARG A 217 -43.99 -23.59 -15.71
N GLN A 218 -42.68 -23.28 -15.58
CA GLN A 218 -41.92 -22.04 -15.93
C GLN A 218 -42.51 -20.69 -15.41
N PRO A 219 -41.69 -19.63 -15.16
CA PRO A 219 -40.25 -19.60 -14.76
C PRO A 219 -39.84 -18.45 -13.77
N LYS A 220 -38.59 -18.46 -13.28
CA LYS A 220 -37.75 -17.34 -12.76
C LYS A 220 -36.36 -17.93 -12.42
N THR A 221 -35.17 -17.34 -12.63
CA THR A 221 -34.61 -16.23 -13.45
C THR A 221 -33.30 -16.77 -14.10
N GLY A 222 -32.54 -16.16 -15.02
CA GLY A 222 -32.30 -14.75 -15.36
C GLY A 222 -31.18 -14.15 -14.48
N ARG A 223 -30.01 -13.72 -15.01
CA ARG A 223 -29.52 -13.75 -16.41
C ARG A 223 -27.98 -13.64 -16.51
N GLU A 224 -27.39 -14.51 -17.34
CA GLU A 224 -26.12 -14.44 -18.13
C GLU A 224 -24.85 -13.71 -17.58
N ASP A 225 -23.85 -14.52 -17.21
CA ASP A 225 -22.43 -14.29 -17.52
C ASP A 225 -22.13 -14.82 -18.95
N GLN A 226 -21.23 -14.19 -19.71
CA GLN A 226 -20.88 -14.67 -21.05
C GLN A 226 -19.48 -14.25 -21.58
N THR A 227 -18.42 -14.84 -21.03
CA THR A 227 -17.10 -14.87 -21.69
C THR A 227 -16.91 -16.15 -22.54
N ARG A 228 -16.84 -16.00 -23.86
CA ARG A 228 -16.48 -17.05 -24.84
C ARG A 228 -15.89 -16.37 -26.09
N ARG A 229 -14.93 -16.90 -26.86
CA ARG A 229 -14.01 -18.07 -26.87
C ARG A 229 -13.51 -18.09 -28.32
N ASN A 230 -12.26 -18.41 -28.62
CA ASN A 230 -11.91 -19.32 -29.74
C ASN A 230 -10.44 -19.79 -29.66
N PRO A 231 -10.02 -20.85 -30.39
CA PRO A 231 -9.42 -21.98 -29.69
C PRO A 231 -8.11 -22.52 -30.32
N TYR A 232 -7.86 -23.82 -30.10
CA TYR A 232 -6.59 -24.52 -30.19
C TYR A 232 -5.88 -24.63 -31.56
N TYR A 233 -4.60 -24.96 -31.42
CA TYR A 233 -3.48 -24.96 -32.35
C TYR A 233 -3.23 -26.30 -33.06
N ARG A 234 -2.78 -26.28 -34.34
CA ARG A 234 -1.87 -27.21 -35.09
C ARG A 234 -2.32 -27.43 -36.55
N PRO A 235 -1.42 -27.73 -37.53
CA PRO A 235 0.06 -27.70 -37.57
C PRO A 235 0.55 -26.72 -38.70
N ARG A 236 1.66 -26.80 -39.47
CA ARG A 236 2.85 -27.70 -39.61
C ARG A 236 4.05 -26.92 -40.26
N THR A 237 5.07 -27.67 -40.70
CA THR A 237 6.23 -27.37 -41.60
C THR A 237 5.82 -26.84 -43.00
N SER A 238 6.65 -26.18 -43.83
CA SER A 238 8.08 -25.74 -43.83
C SER A 238 8.18 -24.48 -44.77
N ARG A 239 9.29 -23.76 -45.05
CA ARG A 239 10.73 -24.04 -45.25
C ARG A 239 11.53 -22.70 -45.17
N THR A 240 12.87 -22.74 -45.12
CA THR A 240 13.79 -21.59 -44.98
C THR A 240 14.15 -20.87 -46.29
N GLU A 241 14.34 -19.55 -46.26
CA GLU A 241 15.56 -18.84 -46.76
C GLU A 241 15.56 -17.31 -46.40
N PRO A 242 16.71 -16.61 -46.36
CA PRO A 242 16.83 -15.21 -45.91
C PRO A 242 17.06 -14.18 -47.06
N PRO A 243 16.75 -12.88 -46.86
CA PRO A 243 17.02 -11.83 -47.84
C PRO A 243 18.50 -11.41 -47.88
N ARG A 244 19.01 -11.12 -49.09
CA ARG A 244 20.34 -10.52 -49.29
C ARG A 244 20.36 -9.03 -48.94
N ARG A 245 21.49 -8.55 -48.42
CA ARG A 245 21.84 -7.12 -48.40
C ARG A 245 21.87 -6.55 -49.82
N LYS A 246 21.60 -5.25 -49.95
CA LYS A 246 22.15 -4.39 -51.01
C LYS A 246 23.11 -3.38 -50.38
N HIS A 247 23.96 -2.80 -51.23
CA HIS A 247 24.88 -1.71 -50.89
C HIS A 247 24.12 -0.38 -50.80
#